data_AF-A0A1F5MHR8-F1
#
_entry.id   AF-A0A1F5MHR8-F1
#
_cell.length_a   1.000
_cell.length_b   1.000
_cell.length_c   1.000
_cell.angle_alpha   90.00
_cell.angle_beta   90.00
_cell.angle_gamma   90.00
#
_symmetry.space_group_name_H-M   'P 1'
#
loop_
_entity.id
_entity.type
_entity.pdbx_description
1 polymer ?
#
loop_
_entity_poly.entity_id
_entity_poly.type
_entity_poly.pdbx_seq_one_letter_code
_entity_poly.pdbx_strand_id
1 'polypeptide(L)'
;MAQNDDAKKAAISTAMAQIQKQYGTGSIMRLGERVEKFATEIIPTGSIALDLALGVGGLPKGRIVEIFGPEASGKTSICLHVIAEAQKKGGVAAFVDAEHALDPQRAQKIGVNLDDLLISQPDTGEQALEIAEALIRSGGIDVLVIDSVAALVPRAELEGEMGDSVMGMQARLMSQALRKLTGAVSNTNTIVIFTNQLRQKIGIMFGNPETTPGGLALKFYSSVRLDIRRIENIKEGDLVVGSRHRVKVVKNKVAPPFRIAEFDMNEDGISHQGELLDVGIELEILTKSGAFIKWGEKLLGQGRAASAAYLKENKKEAEKLEKEIREAWNQQKQGKEKIVVGPQEEAPVSDV
;
A
#
# COMPACT_ATOMS: atom_id res chain seq x y z
N MET A 1 27.72 3.66 -43.83
CA MET A 1 26.95 3.20 -42.65
C MET A 1 26.28 4.34 -41.90
N ALA A 2 26.93 5.50 -41.65
CA ALA A 2 26.33 6.66 -40.97
C ALA A 2 25.08 7.26 -41.66
N GLN A 3 25.04 7.37 -42.98
CA GLN A 3 23.88 7.91 -43.73
C GLN A 3 22.59 7.09 -43.56
N ASN A 4 22.69 5.81 -43.25
CA ASN A 4 21.52 4.93 -43.09
C ASN A 4 20.88 5.03 -41.70
N ASP A 5 21.65 5.45 -40.70
CA ASP A 5 21.16 5.68 -39.34
C ASP A 5 20.41 7.02 -39.21
N ASP A 6 20.83 8.04 -39.94
CA ASP A 6 20.14 9.34 -39.93
C ASP A 6 18.79 9.28 -40.67
N ALA A 7 18.71 8.53 -41.77
CA ALA A 7 17.44 8.27 -42.46
C ALA A 7 16.45 7.50 -41.57
N LYS A 8 16.92 6.48 -40.84
CA LYS A 8 16.10 5.74 -39.87
C LYS A 8 15.63 6.63 -38.72
N LYS A 9 16.51 7.46 -38.15
CA LYS A 9 16.14 8.40 -37.08
C LYS A 9 15.10 9.42 -37.55
N ALA A 10 15.24 9.96 -38.76
CA ALA A 10 14.27 10.89 -39.34
C ALA A 10 12.90 10.23 -39.59
N ALA A 11 12.88 8.99 -40.09
CA ALA A 11 11.66 8.21 -40.26
C ALA A 11 10.96 7.94 -38.91
N ILE A 12 11.73 7.57 -37.88
CA ILE A 12 11.21 7.37 -36.51
C ILE A 12 10.63 8.66 -35.95
N SER A 13 11.32 9.79 -36.07
CA SER A 13 10.83 11.09 -35.60
C SER A 13 9.54 11.52 -36.31
N THR A 14 9.44 11.27 -37.62
CA THR A 14 8.23 11.56 -38.40
C THR A 14 7.06 10.70 -37.95
N ALA A 15 7.28 9.39 -37.75
CA ALA A 15 6.27 8.48 -37.22
C ALA A 15 5.84 8.89 -35.81
N MET A 16 6.77 9.26 -34.93
CA MET A 16 6.47 9.77 -33.59
C MET A 16 5.60 11.03 -33.64
N ALA A 17 5.91 11.99 -34.52
CA ALA A 17 5.12 13.20 -34.69
C ALA A 17 3.71 12.92 -35.22
N GLN A 18 3.56 11.97 -36.15
CA GLN A 18 2.25 11.53 -36.64
C GLN A 18 1.42 10.87 -35.54
N ILE A 19 2.03 9.99 -34.74
CA ILE A 19 1.38 9.34 -33.60
C ILE A 19 0.95 10.40 -32.57
N GLN A 20 1.81 11.35 -32.22
CA GLN A 20 1.45 12.45 -31.30
C GLN A 20 0.32 13.34 -31.85
N LYS A 21 0.29 13.59 -33.16
CA LYS A 21 -0.79 14.35 -33.79
C LYS A 21 -2.13 13.59 -33.79
N GLN A 22 -2.09 12.27 -33.96
CA GLN A 22 -3.31 11.43 -34.00
C GLN A 22 -3.84 11.09 -32.61
N TYR A 23 -2.96 10.84 -31.64
CA TYR A 23 -3.32 10.29 -30.32
C TYR A 23 -2.96 11.21 -29.14
N GLY A 24 -2.52 12.43 -29.42
CA GLY A 24 -2.20 13.45 -28.41
C GLY A 24 -0.73 13.46 -27.98
N THR A 25 -0.29 14.59 -27.45
CA THR A 25 1.06 14.77 -26.91
C THR A 25 1.30 13.80 -25.74
N GLY A 26 2.39 13.02 -25.78
CA GLY A 26 2.72 12.02 -24.76
C GLY A 26 2.29 10.58 -25.09
N SER A 27 1.53 10.35 -26.17
CA SER A 27 1.15 9.01 -26.67
C SER A 27 2.35 8.14 -27.07
N ILE A 28 3.45 8.75 -27.49
CA ILE A 28 4.74 8.10 -27.72
C ILE A 28 5.88 9.04 -27.35
N MET A 29 6.86 8.53 -26.59
CA MET A 29 8.03 9.27 -26.10
C MET A 29 9.22 8.32 -25.96
N ARG A 30 10.45 8.85 -25.93
CA ARG A 30 11.63 8.02 -25.61
C ARG A 30 11.63 7.72 -24.11
N LEU A 31 12.04 6.50 -23.73
CA LEU A 31 12.05 6.10 -22.33
C LEU A 31 12.95 7.01 -21.47
N GLY A 32 14.11 7.44 -21.99
CA GLY A 32 15.02 8.36 -21.28
C GLY A 32 14.40 9.73 -20.98
N GLU A 33 13.54 10.25 -21.86
CA GLU A 33 12.78 11.50 -21.65
C GLU A 33 11.66 11.34 -20.59
N ARG A 34 11.32 10.09 -20.25
CA ARG A 34 10.33 9.71 -19.24
C ARG A 34 10.92 9.60 -17.83
N VAL A 35 12.23 9.37 -17.70
CA VAL A 35 12.90 9.12 -16.41
C VAL A 35 12.96 10.38 -15.54
N GLU A 36 13.16 11.57 -16.13
CA GLU A 36 13.18 12.83 -15.37
C GLU A 36 11.78 13.32 -14.96
N LYS A 37 10.72 12.93 -15.70
CA LYS A 37 9.34 13.36 -15.44
C LYS A 37 8.57 12.47 -14.46
N PHE A 38 9.11 11.31 -14.10
CA PHE A 38 8.44 10.35 -13.20
C PHE A 38 9.37 9.93 -12.06
N ALA A 39 9.87 10.88 -11.28
CA ALA A 39 10.09 10.56 -9.87
C ALA A 39 8.74 10.01 -9.37
N THR A 40 8.70 8.76 -8.93
CA THR A 40 7.43 8.12 -8.58
C THR A 40 6.84 8.92 -7.42
N GLU A 41 5.80 9.70 -7.68
CA GLU A 41 5.08 10.39 -6.62
C GLU A 41 4.47 9.34 -5.69
N ILE A 42 4.56 9.58 -4.39
CA ILE A 42 4.09 8.65 -3.37
C ILE A 42 3.20 9.33 -2.33
N ILE A 43 2.38 8.51 -1.69
CA ILE A 43 1.70 8.85 -0.44
C ILE A 43 2.27 7.91 0.65
N PRO A 44 2.81 8.44 1.76
CA PRO A 44 3.29 7.65 2.88
C PRO A 44 2.20 6.73 3.41
N THR A 45 2.60 5.58 3.94
CA THR A 45 1.65 4.59 4.48
C THR A 45 1.19 4.90 5.89
N GLY A 46 1.79 5.90 6.55
CA GLY A 46 1.68 6.15 7.98
C GLY A 46 2.50 5.17 8.82
N SER A 47 3.26 4.28 8.20
CA SER A 47 4.25 3.40 8.82
C SER A 47 5.61 3.64 8.17
N ILE A 48 6.58 4.11 8.96
CA ILE A 48 7.93 4.30 8.45
C ILE A 48 8.56 2.97 8.04
N ALA A 49 8.32 1.89 8.80
CA ALA A 49 8.84 0.57 8.45
C ALA A 49 8.31 0.12 7.08
N LEU A 50 7.01 0.29 6.82
CA LEU A 50 6.40 -0.07 5.56
C LEU A 50 6.85 0.83 4.40
N ASP A 51 6.99 2.14 4.62
CA ASP A 51 7.53 3.07 3.62
C ASP A 51 8.92 2.65 3.12
N LEU A 52 9.80 2.24 4.04
CA LEU A 52 11.15 1.76 3.74
C LEU A 52 11.12 0.37 3.06
N ALA A 53 10.22 -0.52 3.49
CA ALA A 53 10.01 -1.82 2.86
C ALA A 53 9.45 -1.70 1.44
N LEU A 54 8.63 -0.68 1.15
CA LEU A 54 8.12 -0.40 -0.20
C LEU A 54 9.22 0.07 -1.16
N GLY A 55 10.37 0.49 -0.66
CA GLY A 55 11.51 0.82 -1.51
C GLY A 55 11.41 2.18 -2.20
N VAL A 56 10.26 2.86 -2.15
CA VAL A 56 10.05 4.21 -2.71
C VAL A 56 9.56 5.22 -1.67
N GLY A 57 9.41 4.81 -0.40
CA GLY A 57 9.00 5.70 0.69
C GLY A 57 7.49 5.86 0.87
N GLY A 58 6.68 5.03 0.21
CA GLY A 58 5.22 5.06 0.31
C GLY A 58 4.54 4.32 -0.84
N LEU A 59 3.22 4.45 -0.95
CA LEU A 59 2.44 3.88 -2.06
C LEU A 59 2.55 4.77 -3.30
N PRO A 60 2.79 4.19 -4.49
CA PRO A 60 2.97 4.95 -5.72
C PRO A 60 1.64 5.51 -6.27
N LYS A 61 1.60 6.82 -6.54
CA LYS A 61 0.50 7.49 -7.23
C LYS A 61 0.26 6.91 -8.62
N GLY A 62 -1.00 6.95 -9.05
CA GLY A 62 -1.45 6.45 -10.35
C GLY A 62 -1.39 4.93 -10.48
N ARG A 63 -1.44 4.19 -9.38
CA ARG A 63 -1.35 2.72 -9.36
C ARG A 63 -2.44 2.08 -8.52
N ILE A 64 -2.72 0.82 -8.87
CA ILE A 64 -3.56 -0.08 -8.08
C ILE A 64 -2.68 -0.82 -7.05
N VAL A 65 -3.15 -0.89 -5.82
CA VAL A 65 -2.55 -1.58 -4.68
C VAL A 65 -3.55 -2.59 -4.14
N GLU A 66 -3.09 -3.77 -3.76
CA GLU A 66 -3.91 -4.76 -3.04
C GLU A 66 -3.31 -4.99 -1.65
N ILE A 67 -4.15 -4.87 -0.62
CA ILE A 67 -3.79 -5.19 0.77
C ILE A 67 -4.65 -6.37 1.19
N PHE A 68 -4.04 -7.52 1.45
CA PHE A 68 -4.78 -8.73 1.78
C PHE A 68 -4.22 -9.42 3.01
N GLY A 69 -5.04 -10.23 3.65
CA GLY A 69 -4.66 -10.93 4.87
C GLY A 69 -5.87 -11.45 5.65
N PRO A 70 -5.63 -12.16 6.77
CA PRO A 70 -6.67 -12.67 7.64
C PRO A 70 -7.61 -11.59 8.17
N GLU A 71 -8.75 -11.97 8.72
CA GLU A 71 -9.60 -11.07 9.49
C GLU A 71 -8.83 -10.46 10.67
N ALA A 72 -9.20 -9.22 11.04
CA ALA A 72 -8.53 -8.46 12.10
C ALA A 72 -7.00 -8.29 11.94
N SER A 73 -6.46 -8.49 10.73
CA SER A 73 -5.02 -8.33 10.48
C SER A 73 -4.57 -6.87 10.34
N GLY A 74 -5.48 -5.89 10.28
CA GLY A 74 -5.16 -4.46 10.19
C GLY A 74 -5.23 -3.86 8.77
N LYS A 75 -5.84 -4.55 7.80
CA LYS A 75 -6.00 -4.08 6.40
C LYS A 75 -6.62 -2.67 6.32
N THR A 76 -7.80 -2.50 6.91
CA THR A 76 -8.52 -1.23 6.96
C THR A 76 -7.73 -0.18 7.73
N SER A 77 -7.05 -0.54 8.81
CA SER A 77 -6.18 0.38 9.55
C SER A 77 -5.08 0.99 8.66
N ILE A 78 -4.37 0.18 7.85
CA ILE A 78 -3.38 0.73 6.89
C ILE A 78 -4.06 1.68 5.90
N CYS A 79 -5.24 1.31 5.38
CA CYS A 79 -5.97 2.16 4.45
C CYS A 79 -6.30 3.53 5.06
N LEU A 80 -6.76 3.54 6.32
CA LEU A 80 -7.05 4.76 7.06
C LEU A 80 -5.80 5.61 7.32
N HIS A 81 -4.65 4.99 7.62
CA HIS A 81 -3.39 5.72 7.73
C HIS A 81 -2.95 6.36 6.41
N VAL A 82 -3.07 5.65 5.29
CA VAL A 82 -2.77 6.21 3.96
C VAL A 82 -3.71 7.39 3.64
N ILE A 83 -5.00 7.27 3.97
CA ILE A 83 -5.97 8.35 3.82
C ILE A 83 -5.57 9.56 4.67
N ALA A 84 -5.23 9.36 5.95
CA ALA A 84 -4.79 10.44 6.83
C ALA A 84 -3.53 11.13 6.29
N GLU A 85 -2.56 10.37 5.76
CA GLU A 85 -1.35 10.92 5.13
C GLU A 85 -1.64 11.68 3.83
N ALA A 86 -2.63 11.24 3.05
CA ALA A 86 -3.08 11.97 1.87
C ALA A 86 -3.71 13.31 2.25
N GLN A 87 -4.63 13.30 3.23
CA GLN A 87 -5.33 14.50 3.71
C GLN A 87 -4.37 15.51 4.35
N LYS A 88 -3.37 15.05 5.12
CA LYS A 88 -2.31 15.93 5.68
C LYS A 88 -1.53 16.68 4.60
N LYS A 89 -1.45 16.12 3.38
CA LYS A 89 -0.81 16.75 2.22
C LYS A 89 -1.78 17.60 1.39
N GLY A 90 -3.01 17.82 1.87
CA GLY A 90 -4.07 18.55 1.16
C GLY A 90 -4.74 17.76 0.05
N GLY A 91 -4.52 16.44 -0.02
CA GLY A 91 -5.15 15.56 -1.00
C GLY A 91 -6.54 15.11 -0.58
N VAL A 92 -7.34 14.66 -1.55
CA VAL A 92 -8.72 14.20 -1.32
C VAL A 92 -8.76 12.67 -1.30
N ALA A 93 -9.50 12.13 -0.35
CA ALA A 93 -9.68 10.69 -0.18
C ALA A 93 -11.13 10.26 -0.36
N ALA A 94 -11.32 9.05 -0.88
CA ALA A 94 -12.61 8.38 -0.97
C ALA A 94 -12.54 6.96 -0.42
N PHE A 95 -13.62 6.50 0.21
CA PHE A 95 -13.75 5.18 0.79
C PHE A 95 -15.06 4.54 0.32
N VAL A 96 -14.95 3.43 -0.41
CA VAL A 96 -16.06 2.60 -0.83
C VAL A 96 -16.16 1.43 0.15
N ASP A 97 -17.06 1.56 1.13
CA ASP A 97 -17.29 0.59 2.21
C ASP A 97 -18.36 -0.42 1.76
N ALA A 98 -17.92 -1.45 1.06
CA ALA A 98 -18.76 -2.57 0.66
C ALA A 98 -18.98 -3.58 1.81
N GLU A 99 -18.13 -3.57 2.85
CA GLU A 99 -18.33 -4.40 4.06
C GLU A 99 -19.30 -3.77 5.07
N HIS A 100 -19.68 -2.50 4.90
CA HIS A 100 -20.50 -1.72 5.85
C HIS A 100 -19.93 -1.75 7.28
N ALA A 101 -18.60 -1.76 7.40
CA ALA A 101 -17.89 -2.03 8.65
C ALA A 101 -16.94 -0.90 9.06
N LEU A 102 -16.94 0.23 8.35
CA LEU A 102 -16.09 1.36 8.70
C LEU A 102 -16.55 2.01 10.02
N ASP A 103 -15.64 2.08 11.00
CA ASP A 103 -15.84 2.79 12.26
C ASP A 103 -15.29 4.24 12.18
N PRO A 104 -16.16 5.27 12.19
CA PRO A 104 -15.72 6.67 12.14
C PRO A 104 -14.87 7.08 13.34
N GLN A 105 -15.13 6.53 14.54
CA GLN A 105 -14.37 6.89 15.75
C GLN A 105 -12.93 6.41 15.63
N ARG A 106 -12.72 5.18 15.15
CA ARG A 106 -11.39 4.64 14.87
C ARG A 106 -10.67 5.44 13.78
N ALA A 107 -11.37 5.78 12.70
CA ALA A 107 -10.80 6.60 11.62
C ALA A 107 -10.32 7.97 12.14
N GLN A 108 -11.12 8.63 12.99
CA GLN A 108 -10.74 9.89 13.62
C GLN A 108 -9.54 9.75 14.55
N LYS A 109 -9.46 8.69 15.37
CA LYS A 109 -8.29 8.41 16.23
C LYS A 109 -7.01 8.23 15.41
N ILE A 110 -7.09 7.56 14.27
CA ILE A 110 -5.97 7.39 13.32
C ILE A 110 -5.54 8.74 12.68
N GLY A 111 -6.41 9.74 12.70
CA GLY A 111 -6.14 11.08 12.19
C GLY A 111 -6.75 11.37 10.82
N VAL A 112 -7.77 10.60 10.42
CA VAL A 112 -8.57 10.89 9.23
C VAL A 112 -9.46 12.11 9.52
N ASN A 113 -9.46 13.09 8.61
CA ASN A 113 -10.46 14.15 8.62
C ASN A 113 -11.77 13.60 8.04
N LEU A 114 -12.76 13.37 8.92
CA LEU A 114 -14.05 12.79 8.53
C LEU A 114 -14.89 13.75 7.68
N ASP A 115 -14.77 15.06 7.89
CA ASP A 115 -15.57 16.05 7.18
C ASP A 115 -15.23 16.11 5.68
N ASP A 116 -13.97 15.80 5.34
CA ASP A 116 -13.45 15.80 3.97
C ASP A 116 -13.35 14.40 3.34
N LEU A 117 -13.70 13.34 4.09
CA LEU A 117 -13.65 11.97 3.57
C LEU A 117 -14.93 11.65 2.79
N LEU A 118 -14.80 11.41 1.48
CA LEU A 118 -15.91 10.90 0.69
C LEU A 118 -16.18 9.44 1.03
N ILE A 119 -17.41 9.10 1.40
CA ILE A 119 -17.82 7.73 1.69
C ILE A 119 -18.94 7.28 0.75
N SER A 120 -18.87 6.03 0.32
CA SER A 120 -19.94 5.36 -0.42
C SER A 120 -20.19 3.98 0.16
N GLN A 121 -21.45 3.65 0.39
CA GLN A 121 -21.90 2.33 0.84
C GLN A 121 -22.81 1.74 -0.25
N PRO A 122 -22.22 1.05 -1.24
CA PRO A 122 -22.95 0.56 -2.41
C PRO A 122 -23.75 -0.71 -2.12
N ASP A 123 -24.85 -0.89 -2.82
CA ASP A 123 -25.72 -2.08 -2.77
C ASP A 123 -25.16 -3.26 -3.58
N THR A 124 -24.42 -2.99 -4.68
CA THR A 124 -23.86 -4.03 -5.55
C THR A 124 -22.40 -3.78 -5.94
N GLY A 125 -21.69 -4.84 -6.31
CA GLY A 125 -20.30 -4.77 -6.77
C GLY A 125 -20.13 -3.92 -8.04
N GLU A 126 -21.09 -3.97 -8.98
CA GLU A 126 -21.08 -3.10 -10.17
C GLU A 126 -21.16 -1.63 -9.75
N GLN A 127 -22.12 -1.28 -8.89
CA GLN A 127 -22.33 0.08 -8.43
C GLN A 127 -21.08 0.61 -7.70
N ALA A 128 -20.48 -0.21 -6.83
CA ALA A 128 -19.24 0.12 -6.13
C ALA A 128 -18.11 0.51 -7.11
N LEU A 129 -17.92 -0.31 -8.16
CA LEU A 129 -16.86 -0.12 -9.15
C LEU A 129 -17.15 1.04 -10.12
N GLU A 130 -18.42 1.30 -10.43
CA GLU A 130 -18.86 2.46 -11.22
C GLU A 130 -18.67 3.78 -10.46
N ILE A 131 -19.02 3.82 -9.17
CA ILE A 131 -18.75 4.96 -8.29
C ILE A 131 -17.25 5.22 -8.21
N ALA A 132 -16.45 4.17 -7.97
CA ALA A 132 -14.99 4.31 -7.97
C ALA A 132 -14.45 4.85 -9.31
N GLU A 133 -14.93 4.32 -10.44
CA GLU A 133 -14.53 4.79 -11.76
C GLU A 133 -14.88 6.27 -11.98
N ALA A 134 -16.09 6.70 -11.62
CA ALA A 134 -16.54 8.08 -11.76
C ALA A 134 -15.69 9.04 -10.91
N LEU A 135 -15.44 8.67 -9.65
CA LEU A 135 -14.59 9.44 -8.74
C LEU A 135 -13.15 9.57 -9.25
N ILE A 136 -12.55 8.48 -9.72
CA ILE A 136 -11.19 8.50 -10.29
C ILE A 136 -11.15 9.39 -11.53
N ARG A 137 -12.11 9.26 -12.46
CA ARG A 137 -12.16 10.04 -13.71
C ARG A 137 -12.37 11.54 -13.49
N SER A 138 -12.90 11.95 -12.34
CA SER A 138 -13.01 13.37 -11.99
C SER A 138 -11.64 14.07 -11.89
N GLY A 139 -10.56 13.31 -11.64
CA GLY A 139 -9.21 13.84 -11.44
C GLY A 139 -8.99 14.48 -10.06
N GLY A 140 -10.02 14.52 -9.20
CA GLY A 140 -9.94 15.18 -7.90
C GLY A 140 -9.55 14.27 -6.73
N ILE A 141 -9.37 12.96 -6.94
CA ILE A 141 -9.11 12.00 -5.86
C ILE A 141 -7.65 11.55 -5.87
N ASP A 142 -6.96 11.71 -4.74
CA ASP A 142 -5.58 11.24 -4.54
C ASP A 142 -5.53 9.79 -4.07
N VAL A 143 -6.46 9.38 -3.20
CA VAL A 143 -6.56 8.00 -2.68
C VAL A 143 -8.00 7.53 -2.69
N LEU A 144 -8.25 6.37 -3.28
CA LEU A 144 -9.54 5.69 -3.22
C LEU A 144 -9.35 4.28 -2.65
N VAL A 145 -10.09 3.95 -1.59
CA VAL A 145 -10.10 2.63 -0.96
C VAL A 145 -11.39 1.90 -1.32
N ILE A 146 -11.29 0.62 -1.66
CA ILE A 146 -12.43 -0.28 -1.83
C ILE A 146 -12.28 -1.40 -0.79
N ASP A 147 -13.14 -1.37 0.22
CA ASP A 147 -13.15 -2.30 1.36
C ASP A 147 -14.47 -3.10 1.37
N SER A 148 -14.54 -4.32 0.88
CA SER A 148 -13.46 -5.16 0.31
C SER A 148 -13.87 -5.83 -1.00
N VAL A 149 -12.89 -6.39 -1.72
CA VAL A 149 -13.14 -7.17 -2.95
C VAL A 149 -14.10 -8.33 -2.71
N ALA A 150 -14.02 -8.96 -1.53
CA ALA A 150 -14.88 -10.09 -1.20
C ALA A 150 -16.37 -9.68 -1.14
N ALA A 151 -16.65 -8.44 -0.74
CA ALA A 151 -17.99 -7.87 -0.63
C ALA A 151 -18.51 -7.23 -1.93
N LEU A 152 -17.72 -7.24 -3.01
CA LEU A 152 -18.19 -6.81 -4.34
C LEU A 152 -19.06 -7.90 -4.98
N VAL A 153 -20.26 -8.07 -4.46
CA VAL A 153 -21.22 -9.09 -4.92
C VAL A 153 -21.97 -8.57 -6.15
N PRO A 154 -21.93 -9.28 -7.30
CA PRO A 154 -22.68 -8.88 -8.49
C PRO A 154 -24.19 -8.81 -8.23
N ARG A 155 -24.90 -7.87 -8.88
CA ARG A 155 -26.37 -7.74 -8.73
C ARG A 155 -27.12 -9.04 -8.96
N ALA A 156 -26.76 -9.78 -10.01
CA ALA A 156 -27.41 -11.04 -10.35
C ALA A 156 -27.23 -12.13 -9.27
N GLU A 157 -26.19 -12.04 -8.43
CA GLU A 157 -26.00 -12.95 -7.29
C GLU A 157 -26.83 -12.52 -6.08
N LEU A 158 -27.03 -11.20 -5.88
CA LEU A 158 -27.90 -10.67 -4.81
C LEU A 158 -29.39 -10.88 -5.08
N GLU A 159 -29.81 -10.80 -6.35
CA GLU A 159 -31.20 -11.02 -6.77
C GLU A 159 -31.54 -12.51 -6.96
N GLY A 160 -30.54 -13.38 -7.00
CA GLY A 160 -30.70 -14.83 -7.14
C GLY A 160 -31.15 -15.52 -5.85
N GLU A 161 -31.52 -16.81 -5.95
CA GLU A 161 -31.89 -17.60 -4.78
C GLU A 161 -30.64 -18.21 -4.10
N MET A 162 -30.72 -18.43 -2.78
CA MET A 162 -29.66 -19.10 -2.05
C MET A 162 -29.44 -20.52 -2.59
N GLY A 163 -28.25 -20.76 -3.14
CA GLY A 163 -27.89 -22.04 -3.76
C GLY A 163 -27.75 -21.98 -5.28
N ASP A 164 -28.10 -20.85 -5.90
CA ASP A 164 -27.86 -20.65 -7.33
C ASP A 164 -26.37 -20.71 -7.68
N SER A 165 -26.07 -21.39 -8.78
CA SER A 165 -24.70 -21.58 -9.24
C SER A 165 -24.20 -20.39 -10.06
N VAL A 166 -23.69 -19.38 -9.37
CA VAL A 166 -23.13 -18.16 -10.00
C VAL A 166 -21.61 -18.17 -10.05
N MET A 167 -21.07 -19.25 -10.62
CA MET A 167 -19.61 -19.48 -10.65
C MET A 167 -18.88 -18.40 -11.46
N GLY A 168 -17.95 -17.71 -10.81
CA GLY A 168 -16.97 -16.82 -11.46
C GLY A 168 -17.51 -15.46 -11.92
N MET A 169 -18.74 -15.07 -11.55
CA MET A 169 -19.28 -13.76 -11.91
C MET A 169 -18.45 -12.62 -11.33
N GLN A 170 -18.11 -12.69 -10.04
CA GLN A 170 -17.24 -11.71 -9.38
C GLN A 170 -15.88 -11.56 -10.08
N ALA A 171 -15.26 -12.68 -10.50
CA ALA A 171 -13.98 -12.64 -11.21
C ALA A 171 -14.08 -11.95 -12.59
N ARG A 172 -15.19 -12.14 -13.30
CA ARG A 172 -15.47 -11.46 -14.57
C ARG A 172 -15.72 -9.97 -14.36
N LEU A 173 -16.50 -9.60 -13.36
CA LEU A 173 -16.76 -8.22 -12.96
C LEU A 173 -15.44 -7.49 -12.67
N MET A 174 -14.61 -8.06 -11.79
CA MET A 174 -13.29 -7.52 -11.45
C MET A 174 -12.39 -7.38 -12.67
N SER A 175 -12.37 -8.37 -13.56
CA SER A 175 -11.56 -8.32 -14.79
C SER A 175 -11.98 -7.18 -15.72
N GLN A 176 -13.29 -6.94 -15.85
CA GLN A 176 -13.83 -5.85 -16.67
C GLN A 176 -13.55 -4.49 -16.04
N ALA A 177 -13.81 -4.34 -14.74
CA ALA A 177 -13.60 -3.10 -14.02
C ALA A 177 -12.13 -2.69 -13.99
N LEU A 178 -11.21 -3.60 -13.64
CA LEU A 178 -9.78 -3.28 -13.60
C LEU A 178 -9.23 -2.86 -14.97
N ARG A 179 -9.77 -3.41 -16.06
CA ARG A 179 -9.41 -3.01 -17.43
C ARG A 179 -9.77 -1.54 -17.70
N LYS A 180 -10.91 -1.07 -17.20
CA LYS A 180 -11.34 0.33 -17.32
C LYS A 180 -10.57 1.25 -16.36
N LEU A 181 -10.44 0.82 -15.10
CA LEU A 181 -9.83 1.59 -14.03
C LEU A 181 -8.34 1.87 -14.29
N THR A 182 -7.57 0.90 -14.77
CA THR A 182 -6.11 1.04 -14.91
C THR A 182 -5.69 2.27 -15.72
N GLY A 183 -6.40 2.56 -16.82
CA GLY A 183 -6.12 3.75 -17.62
C GLY A 183 -6.49 5.05 -16.90
N ALA A 184 -7.66 5.08 -16.25
CA ALA A 184 -8.12 6.25 -15.49
C ALA A 184 -7.16 6.56 -14.34
N VAL A 185 -6.85 5.54 -13.52
CA VAL A 185 -5.94 5.61 -12.38
C VAL A 185 -4.57 6.18 -12.78
N SER A 186 -3.98 5.69 -13.87
CA SER A 186 -2.68 6.19 -14.33
C SER A 186 -2.73 7.63 -14.84
N ASN A 187 -3.86 8.09 -15.37
CA ASN A 187 -3.99 9.44 -15.94
C ASN A 187 -4.29 10.49 -14.86
N THR A 188 -4.95 10.10 -13.78
CA THR A 188 -5.35 11.02 -12.69
C THR A 188 -4.40 10.98 -11.49
N ASN A 189 -3.36 10.15 -11.54
CA ASN A 189 -2.42 9.93 -10.44
C ASN A 189 -3.08 9.46 -9.13
N THR A 190 -4.31 8.95 -9.18
CA THR A 190 -5.00 8.38 -8.02
C THR A 190 -4.36 7.08 -7.56
N ILE A 191 -4.23 6.86 -6.26
CA ILE A 191 -3.90 5.54 -5.69
C ILE A 191 -5.23 4.82 -5.45
N VAL A 192 -5.38 3.62 -6.00
CA VAL A 192 -6.55 2.79 -5.72
C VAL A 192 -6.12 1.58 -4.89
N ILE A 193 -6.65 1.49 -3.68
CA ILE A 193 -6.35 0.41 -2.74
C ILE A 193 -7.56 -0.51 -2.68
N PHE A 194 -7.35 -1.78 -3.01
CA PHE A 194 -8.32 -2.84 -2.76
C PHE A 194 -7.90 -3.59 -1.50
N THR A 195 -8.80 -3.71 -0.53
CA THR A 195 -8.61 -4.69 0.54
C THR A 195 -9.14 -6.05 0.08
N ASN A 196 -8.53 -7.12 0.57
CA ASN A 196 -8.99 -8.46 0.26
C ASN A 196 -8.81 -9.42 1.43
N GLN A 197 -9.67 -10.43 1.49
CA GLN A 197 -9.60 -11.47 2.51
C GLN A 197 -8.84 -12.68 1.98
N LEU A 198 -8.27 -13.48 2.89
CA LEU A 198 -7.74 -14.79 2.53
C LEU A 198 -8.87 -15.82 2.51
N ARG A 199 -8.81 -16.73 1.54
CA ARG A 199 -9.62 -17.95 1.42
C ARG A 199 -8.70 -19.13 1.18
N GLN A 200 -9.14 -20.33 1.48
CA GLN A 200 -8.41 -21.55 1.15
C GLN A 200 -9.00 -22.20 -0.11
N LYS A 201 -8.14 -22.61 -1.04
CA LYS A 201 -8.55 -23.45 -2.16
C LYS A 201 -8.70 -24.89 -1.68
N ILE A 202 -9.91 -25.42 -1.83
CA ILE A 202 -10.20 -26.83 -1.54
C ILE A 202 -9.46 -27.72 -2.55
N GLY A 203 -8.86 -28.81 -2.08
CA GLY A 203 -8.22 -29.82 -2.93
C GLY A 203 -6.72 -29.62 -3.22
N ILE A 204 -6.08 -28.61 -2.64
CA ILE A 204 -4.62 -28.45 -2.71
C ILE A 204 -3.96 -29.28 -1.59
N MET A 205 -3.24 -30.34 -1.98
CA MET A 205 -2.49 -31.21 -1.04
C MET A 205 -1.01 -30.81 -0.88
N PHE A 206 -0.46 -30.04 -1.81
CA PHE A 206 0.93 -29.55 -1.79
C PHE A 206 0.99 -28.06 -2.16
N GLY A 207 1.85 -27.29 -1.49
CA GLY A 207 2.01 -25.84 -1.69
C GLY A 207 1.12 -24.99 -0.79
N ASN A 208 1.05 -23.67 -1.06
CA ASN A 208 0.23 -22.75 -0.28
C ASN A 208 -1.25 -22.80 -0.76
N PRO A 209 -2.21 -23.23 0.08
CA PRO A 209 -3.62 -23.29 -0.28
C PRO A 209 -4.31 -21.92 -0.27
N GLU A 210 -3.66 -20.88 0.26
CA GLU A 210 -4.25 -19.56 0.40
C GLU A 210 -4.46 -18.85 -0.94
N THR A 211 -5.60 -18.19 -1.07
CA THR A 211 -5.98 -17.43 -2.25
C THR A 211 -6.81 -16.21 -1.87
N THR A 212 -7.06 -15.33 -2.84
CA THR A 212 -7.84 -14.11 -2.65
C THR A 212 -9.08 -14.12 -3.55
N PRO A 213 -10.24 -13.67 -3.06
CA PRO A 213 -11.46 -13.43 -3.85
C PRO A 213 -11.26 -12.48 -5.04
N GLY A 214 -12.22 -12.48 -5.98
CA GLY A 214 -12.19 -11.61 -7.16
C GLY A 214 -11.36 -12.12 -8.35
N GLY A 215 -10.92 -13.38 -8.32
CA GLY A 215 -10.13 -14.00 -9.39
C GLY A 215 -8.68 -13.50 -9.47
N LEU A 216 -8.03 -13.72 -10.61
CA LEU A 216 -6.60 -13.40 -10.78
C LEU A 216 -6.33 -11.97 -11.28
N ALA A 217 -7.34 -11.27 -11.81
CA ALA A 217 -7.15 -9.98 -12.45
C ALA A 217 -6.46 -8.97 -11.52
N LEU A 218 -6.94 -8.82 -10.29
CA LEU A 218 -6.35 -7.90 -9.32
C LEU A 218 -4.86 -8.20 -9.07
N LYS A 219 -4.50 -9.49 -8.96
CA LYS A 219 -3.10 -9.89 -8.80
C LYS A 219 -2.20 -9.40 -9.93
N PHE A 220 -2.68 -9.35 -11.17
CA PHE A 220 -1.91 -8.89 -12.33
C PHE A 220 -1.85 -7.36 -12.44
N TYR A 221 -3.00 -6.70 -12.23
CA TYR A 221 -3.15 -5.25 -12.34
C TYR A 221 -2.49 -4.48 -11.19
N SER A 222 -2.50 -5.02 -9.97
CA SER A 222 -1.83 -4.39 -8.82
C SER A 222 -0.34 -4.20 -9.08
N SER A 223 0.16 -2.99 -8.82
CA SER A 223 1.58 -2.68 -8.85
C SER A 223 2.27 -3.06 -7.55
N VAL A 224 1.55 -2.94 -6.44
CA VAL A 224 1.99 -3.34 -5.11
C VAL A 224 0.96 -4.31 -4.54
N ARG A 225 1.43 -5.39 -3.92
CA ARG A 225 0.59 -6.30 -3.13
C ARG A 225 1.21 -6.49 -1.76
N LEU A 226 0.41 -6.31 -0.72
CA LEU A 226 0.81 -6.40 0.68
C LEU A 226 0.06 -7.54 1.36
N ASP A 227 0.79 -8.52 1.91
CA ASP A 227 0.25 -9.56 2.81
C ASP A 227 0.44 -9.09 4.24
N ILE A 228 -0.64 -8.74 4.93
CA ILE A 228 -0.62 -8.29 6.31
C ILE A 228 -1.18 -9.34 7.26
N ARG A 229 -0.43 -9.63 8.33
CA ARG A 229 -0.80 -10.58 9.37
C ARG A 229 -0.57 -9.99 10.76
N ARG A 230 -1.47 -10.28 11.69
CA ARG A 230 -1.22 -10.11 13.12
C ARG A 230 -0.35 -11.27 13.59
N ILE A 231 0.80 -10.98 14.18
CA ILE A 231 1.78 -12.00 14.60
C ILE A 231 1.85 -12.18 16.11
N GLU A 232 1.52 -11.16 16.91
CA GLU A 232 1.58 -11.23 18.37
C GLU A 232 0.59 -10.25 19.02
N ASN A 233 0.15 -10.53 20.25
CA ASN A 233 -0.61 -9.60 21.08
C ASN A 233 0.35 -8.89 22.04
N ILE A 234 0.21 -7.57 22.16
CA ILE A 234 0.99 -6.76 23.11
C ILE A 234 0.19 -6.66 24.40
N LYS A 235 0.82 -7.01 25.53
CA LYS A 235 0.17 -7.06 26.84
C LYS A 235 0.82 -6.14 27.86
N GLU A 236 0.00 -5.51 28.68
CA GLU A 236 0.41 -4.86 29.93
C GLU A 236 -0.25 -5.62 31.09
N GLY A 237 0.55 -6.42 31.81
CA GLY A 237 0.01 -7.40 32.75
C GLY A 237 -0.87 -8.42 32.01
N ASP A 238 -2.13 -8.53 32.42
CA ASP A 238 -3.12 -9.45 31.82
C ASP A 238 -3.93 -8.81 30.68
N LEU A 239 -3.85 -7.49 30.49
CA LEU A 239 -4.64 -6.77 29.49
C LEU A 239 -3.91 -6.73 28.14
N VAL A 240 -4.63 -7.06 27.06
CA VAL A 240 -4.14 -6.88 25.69
C VAL A 240 -4.34 -5.41 25.30
N VAL A 241 -3.25 -4.68 25.17
CA VAL A 241 -3.24 -3.23 24.86
C VAL A 241 -2.98 -2.92 23.38
N GLY A 242 -2.62 -3.94 22.60
CA GLY A 242 -2.38 -3.81 21.17
C GLY A 242 -1.94 -5.13 20.55
N SER A 243 -1.41 -5.05 19.34
CA SER A 243 -0.88 -6.19 18.62
C SER A 243 0.28 -5.82 17.71
N ARG A 244 1.19 -6.78 17.50
CA ARG A 244 2.28 -6.67 16.53
C ARG A 244 1.81 -7.22 15.19
N HIS A 245 2.06 -6.48 14.13
CA HIS A 245 1.68 -6.81 12.77
C HIS A 245 2.91 -6.92 11.88
N ARG A 246 2.84 -7.82 10.91
CA ARG A 246 3.84 -8.03 9.88
C ARG A 246 3.20 -7.80 8.52
N VAL A 247 3.85 -7.00 7.68
CA VAL A 247 3.47 -6.77 6.30
C VAL A 247 4.58 -7.27 5.38
N LYS A 248 4.27 -8.20 4.48
CA LYS A 248 5.18 -8.67 3.43
C LYS A 248 4.80 -8.04 2.10
N VAL A 249 5.76 -7.39 1.44
CA VAL A 249 5.57 -6.82 0.10
C VAL A 249 5.68 -7.92 -0.95
N VAL A 250 4.63 -8.72 -1.13
CA VAL A 250 4.65 -9.91 -2.01
C VAL A 250 4.71 -9.58 -3.50
N LYS A 251 4.39 -8.34 -3.88
CA LYS A 251 4.58 -7.82 -5.24
C LYS A 251 4.95 -6.35 -5.18
N ASN A 252 5.94 -5.95 -5.97
CA ASN A 252 6.35 -4.56 -6.11
C ASN A 252 6.86 -4.32 -7.54
N LYS A 253 6.21 -3.42 -8.29
CA LYS A 253 6.61 -3.01 -9.65
C LYS A 253 7.45 -1.73 -9.68
N VAL A 254 7.68 -1.08 -8.55
CA VAL A 254 8.40 0.21 -8.47
C VAL A 254 9.71 0.11 -7.67
N ALA A 255 9.90 -0.95 -6.90
CA ALA A 255 11.15 -1.31 -6.22
C ALA A 255 11.24 -2.84 -6.03
N PRO A 256 12.36 -3.37 -5.52
CA PRO A 256 12.48 -4.81 -5.24
C PRO A 256 11.38 -5.31 -4.28
N PRO A 257 10.71 -6.44 -4.60
CA PRO A 257 9.70 -7.06 -3.74
C PRO A 257 10.32 -7.87 -2.58
N PHE A 258 9.45 -8.48 -1.79
CA PHE A 258 9.73 -9.43 -0.69
C PHE A 258 10.39 -8.86 0.55
N ARG A 259 10.46 -7.53 0.66
CA ARG A 259 10.76 -6.87 1.92
C ARG A 259 9.60 -7.07 2.90
N ILE A 260 9.93 -7.09 4.18
CA ILE A 260 8.98 -7.18 5.28
C ILE A 260 9.00 -5.82 5.99
N ALA A 261 7.92 -5.50 6.68
CA ALA A 261 7.85 -4.46 7.70
C ALA A 261 7.12 -5.03 8.90
N GLU A 262 7.56 -4.66 10.11
CA GLU A 262 6.86 -4.98 11.34
C GLU A 262 6.62 -3.71 12.14
N PHE A 263 5.44 -3.62 12.74
CA PHE A 263 5.05 -2.49 13.56
C PHE A 263 3.95 -2.91 14.54
N ASP A 264 3.78 -2.10 15.58
CA ASP A 264 2.73 -2.30 16.58
C ASP A 264 1.51 -1.46 16.21
N MET A 265 0.33 -2.01 16.47
CA MET A 265 -0.94 -1.29 16.41
C MET A 265 -1.64 -1.31 17.78
N ASN A 266 -2.24 -0.19 18.16
CA ASN A 266 -3.11 -0.05 19.33
C ASN A 266 -4.45 0.61 18.91
N GLU A 267 -5.20 1.15 19.88
CA GLU A 267 -6.46 1.87 19.59
C GLU A 267 -6.29 3.11 18.70
N ASP A 268 -5.12 3.75 18.74
CA ASP A 268 -4.79 4.95 17.96
C ASP A 268 -4.25 4.60 16.56
N GLY A 269 -4.14 3.31 16.23
CA GLY A 269 -3.57 2.83 14.98
C GLY A 269 -2.11 2.41 15.12
N ILE A 270 -1.30 2.66 14.08
CA ILE A 270 0.12 2.31 14.01
C ILE A 270 0.93 3.19 14.97
N SER A 271 1.75 2.54 15.80
CA SER A 271 2.62 3.22 16.77
C SER A 271 3.87 3.77 16.11
N HIS A 272 3.80 5.04 15.67
CA HIS A 272 4.92 5.73 15.02
C HIS A 272 6.19 5.73 15.88
N GLN A 273 6.07 6.02 17.18
CA GLN A 273 7.24 6.06 18.08
C GLN A 273 7.87 4.68 18.24
N GLY A 274 7.07 3.61 18.29
CA GLY A 274 7.58 2.24 18.34
C GLY A 274 8.39 1.90 17.10
N GLU A 275 7.91 2.30 15.92
CA GLU A 275 8.62 2.07 14.66
C GLU A 275 9.93 2.86 14.56
N LEU A 276 9.97 4.11 15.00
CA LEU A 276 11.21 4.90 15.00
C LEU A 276 12.30 4.24 15.85
N LEU A 277 11.93 3.63 16.97
CA LEU A 277 12.88 2.89 17.80
C LEU A 277 13.36 1.62 17.10
N ASP A 278 12.44 0.80 16.59
CA ASP A 278 12.78 -0.49 15.99
C ASP A 278 13.64 -0.29 14.73
N VAL A 279 13.23 0.61 13.83
CA VAL A 279 13.97 0.96 12.61
C VAL A 279 15.29 1.66 12.95
N GLY A 280 15.28 2.57 13.93
CA GLY A 280 16.49 3.28 14.36
C GLY A 280 17.55 2.33 14.92
N ILE A 281 17.14 1.29 15.65
CA ILE A 281 18.06 0.24 16.14
C ILE A 281 18.57 -0.63 14.98
N GLU A 282 17.68 -1.03 14.06
CA GLU A 282 18.05 -1.86 12.92
C GLU A 282 19.06 -1.17 11.98
N LEU A 283 18.92 0.14 11.80
CA LEU A 283 19.85 0.95 11.01
C LEU A 283 21.09 1.43 11.81
N GLU A 284 21.27 0.95 13.04
CA GLU A 284 22.37 1.31 13.95
C GLU A 284 22.47 2.82 14.30
N ILE A 285 21.40 3.57 14.07
CA ILE A 285 21.27 4.99 14.47
C ILE A 285 21.04 5.09 15.98
N LEU A 286 20.27 4.15 16.51
CA LEU A 286 20.05 3.96 17.94
C LEU A 286 20.86 2.79 18.44
N THR A 287 21.46 2.95 19.62
CA THR A 287 22.24 1.89 20.26
C THR A 287 21.50 1.33 21.47
N LYS A 288 21.56 0.01 21.64
CA LYS A 288 20.97 -0.70 22.78
C LYS A 288 22.08 -1.23 23.68
N SER A 289 22.15 -0.75 24.92
CA SER A 289 23.08 -1.22 25.95
C SER A 289 22.30 -1.87 27.09
N GLY A 290 22.14 -3.20 27.03
CA GLY A 290 21.24 -3.92 27.93
C GLY A 290 19.78 -3.50 27.70
N ALA A 291 19.14 -2.95 28.74
CA ALA A 291 17.79 -2.41 28.63
C ALA A 291 17.76 -0.96 28.10
N PHE A 292 18.88 -0.24 28.09
CA PHE A 292 18.90 1.19 27.75
C PHE A 292 18.99 1.42 26.24
N ILE A 293 18.16 2.34 25.73
CA ILE A 293 18.20 2.78 24.33
C ILE A 293 18.76 4.21 24.28
N LYS A 294 19.78 4.42 23.44
CA LYS A 294 20.47 5.70 23.28
C LYS A 294 20.47 6.18 21.84
N TRP A 295 20.46 7.49 21.66
CA TRP A 295 20.69 8.18 20.38
C TRP A 295 21.97 9.00 20.50
N GLY A 296 23.05 8.51 19.89
CA GLY A 296 24.40 8.99 20.21
C GLY A 296 24.71 8.80 21.71
N GLU A 297 25.07 9.88 22.40
CA GLU A 297 25.31 9.87 23.85
C GLU A 297 24.04 10.02 24.69
N LYS A 298 22.93 10.45 24.06
CA LYS A 298 21.69 10.78 24.75
C LYS A 298 20.91 9.52 25.10
N LEU A 299 20.54 9.37 26.37
CA LEU A 299 19.65 8.29 26.81
C LEU A 299 18.20 8.64 26.48
N LEU A 300 17.52 7.80 25.69
CA LEU A 300 16.09 7.94 25.40
C LEU A 300 15.22 7.33 26.50
N GLY A 301 15.63 6.18 27.04
CA GLY A 301 14.90 5.50 28.10
C GLY A 301 15.45 4.12 28.44
N GLN A 302 14.94 3.56 29.54
CA GLN A 302 15.16 2.17 29.93
C GLN A 302 14.03 1.30 29.35
N GLY A 303 14.32 0.62 28.26
CA GLY A 303 13.38 -0.23 27.54
C GLY A 303 12.61 0.52 26.45
N ARG A 304 11.85 -0.25 25.66
CA ARG A 304 11.09 0.23 24.50
C ARG A 304 9.97 1.18 24.92
N ALA A 305 9.19 0.83 25.94
CA ALA A 305 8.06 1.63 26.42
C ALA A 305 8.49 3.03 26.90
N ALA A 306 9.51 3.11 27.76
CA ALA A 306 10.02 4.39 28.26
C ALA A 306 10.60 5.27 27.14
N SER A 307 11.32 4.66 26.19
CA SER A 307 11.88 5.40 25.05
C SER A 307 10.79 5.89 24.08
N ALA A 308 9.73 5.13 23.89
CA ALA A 308 8.59 5.52 23.05
C ALA A 308 7.80 6.68 23.69
N ALA A 309 7.60 6.62 25.01
CA ALA A 309 7.00 7.72 25.79
C ALA A 309 7.83 9.00 25.66
N TYR A 310 9.16 8.91 25.79
CA TYR A 310 10.06 10.05 25.59
C TYR A 310 9.88 10.68 24.19
N LEU A 311 9.85 9.88 23.11
CA LEU A 311 9.65 10.39 21.75
C LEU A 311 8.25 10.99 21.54
N LYS A 312 7.23 10.43 22.22
CA LYS A 312 5.85 10.95 22.17
C LYS A 312 5.75 12.34 22.81
N GLU A 313 6.45 12.56 23.93
CA GLU A 313 6.53 13.85 24.62
C GLU A 313 7.41 14.86 23.88
N ASN A 314 8.45 14.39 23.19
CA ASN A 314 9.45 15.22 22.50
C ASN A 314 9.32 15.16 20.98
N LYS A 315 8.22 15.68 20.42
CA LYS A 315 7.91 15.61 18.98
C LYS A 315 9.03 16.10 18.05
N LYS A 316 9.70 17.20 18.38
CA LYS A 316 10.82 17.74 17.58
C LYS A 316 11.99 16.77 17.47
N GLU A 317 12.24 16.00 18.53
CA GLU A 317 13.30 14.98 18.55
C GLU A 317 12.87 13.76 17.73
N ALA A 318 11.61 13.34 17.83
CA ALA A 318 11.06 12.28 17.00
C ALA A 318 11.14 12.61 15.50
N GLU A 319 10.79 13.83 15.10
CA GLU A 319 10.92 14.31 13.72
C GLU A 319 12.38 14.32 13.25
N LYS A 320 13.31 14.75 14.11
CA LYS A 320 14.74 14.74 13.78
C LYS A 320 15.28 13.31 13.62
N LEU A 321 14.87 12.38 14.49
CA LEU A 321 15.24 10.97 14.39
C LEU A 321 14.66 10.34 13.11
N GLU A 322 13.39 10.60 12.80
CA GLU A 322 12.77 10.14 11.55
C GLU A 322 13.53 10.65 10.32
N LYS A 323 13.91 11.92 10.31
CA LYS A 323 14.70 12.49 9.22
C LYS A 323 16.04 11.77 9.06
N GLU A 324 16.75 11.53 10.14
CA GLU A 324 18.03 10.78 10.14
C GLU A 324 17.85 9.35 9.62
N ILE A 325 16.80 8.65 10.04
CA ILE A 325 16.43 7.32 9.53
C ILE A 325 16.22 7.34 8.02
N ARG A 326 15.42 8.29 7.51
CA ARG A 326 15.13 8.40 6.08
C ARG A 326 16.38 8.77 5.27
N GLU A 327 17.27 9.60 5.82
CA GLU A 327 18.55 9.96 5.21
C GLU A 327 19.50 8.75 5.12
N ALA A 328 19.68 8.02 6.23
CA ALA A 328 20.51 6.82 6.27
C ALA A 328 20.04 5.75 5.28
N TRP A 329 18.72 5.52 5.21
CA TRP A 329 18.12 4.60 4.24
C TRP A 329 18.37 5.02 2.78
N ASN A 330 18.25 6.32 2.48
CA ASN A 330 18.52 6.84 1.14
C ASN A 330 19.99 6.69 0.73
N GLN A 331 20.93 6.82 1.66
CA GLN A 331 22.36 6.57 1.41
C GLN A 331 22.63 5.09 1.15
N GLN A 332 22.04 4.19 1.93
CA GLN A 332 22.15 2.74 1.72
C GLN A 332 21.56 2.29 0.38
N LYS A 333 20.55 2.98 -0.15
CA LYS A 333 19.99 2.74 -1.49
C LYS A 333 21.02 2.87 -2.63
N GLN A 334 22.11 3.60 -2.41
CA GLN A 334 23.23 3.72 -3.34
C GLN A 334 24.25 2.57 -3.16
N GLY A 335 24.19 1.84 -2.03
CA GLY A 335 24.89 0.59 -1.75
C GLY A 335 24.04 -0.65 -2.08
N LYS A 336 24.67 -1.79 -2.33
CA LYS A 336 24.03 -3.03 -2.80
C LYS A 336 23.43 -3.90 -1.67
N GLU A 337 23.02 -3.34 -0.54
CA GLU A 337 22.51 -4.15 0.58
C GLU A 337 20.99 -4.09 0.74
N LYS A 338 20.40 -5.27 0.97
CA LYS A 338 18.97 -5.46 1.15
C LYS A 338 18.60 -5.06 2.57
N ILE A 339 17.82 -3.99 2.71
CA ILE A 339 17.14 -3.69 3.97
C ILE A 339 15.99 -4.68 4.10
N VAL A 340 16.09 -5.57 5.09
CA VAL A 340 15.07 -6.55 5.45
C VAL A 340 14.55 -6.16 6.84
N VAL A 341 13.47 -5.38 6.88
CA VAL A 341 12.80 -5.06 8.16
C VAL A 341 11.98 -6.28 8.58
N GLY A 342 12.61 -7.20 9.33
CA GLY A 342 12.01 -8.46 9.82
C GLY A 342 12.81 -9.71 9.50
N PRO A 343 12.47 -10.88 10.08
CA PRO A 343 13.21 -12.11 9.84
C PRO A 343 13.06 -12.58 8.38
N GLN A 344 14.19 -12.90 7.75
CA GLN A 344 14.26 -13.46 6.40
C GLN A 344 13.54 -14.81 6.37
N GLU A 345 12.40 -14.90 5.67
CA GLU A 345 11.92 -16.17 5.13
C GLU A 345 12.40 -16.28 3.69
N GLU A 346 13.01 -17.42 3.35
CA GLU A 346 13.37 -17.78 1.99
C GLU A 346 12.15 -17.65 1.06
N ALA A 347 12.38 -17.12 -0.14
CA ALA A 347 11.31 -17.03 -1.13
C ALA A 347 10.75 -18.43 -1.38
N PRO A 348 9.42 -18.62 -1.45
CA PRO A 348 8.88 -19.88 -1.92
C PRO A 348 9.45 -20.14 -3.31
N VAL A 349 10.04 -21.32 -3.48
CA VAL A 349 10.50 -21.81 -4.79
C VAL A 349 9.32 -21.67 -5.74
N SER A 350 9.52 -20.90 -6.81
CA SER A 350 8.51 -20.73 -7.84
C SER A 350 8.35 -22.05 -8.57
N ASP A 351 7.37 -22.85 -8.17
CA ASP A 351 6.97 -24.00 -8.95
C ASP A 351 6.19 -23.49 -10.17
N VAL A 352 6.79 -23.73 -11.34
CA VAL A 352 6.20 -23.55 -12.68
C VAL A 352 4.93 -24.40 -12.80
#